data_AF-A0A936W9E8-F1
#
_entry.id   AF-A0A936W9E8-F1
#
_cell.length_a   1.000
_cell.length_b   1.000
_cell.length_c   1.000
_cell.angle_alpha   90.00
_cell.angle_beta   90.00
_cell.angle_gamma   90.00
#
_symmetry.space_group_name_H-M   'P 1'
#
loop_
_entity.id
_entity.type
_entity.pdbx_description
1 polymer ?
#
loop_
_entity_poly.entity_id
_entity_poly.type
_entity_poly.pdbx_seq_one_letter_code
_entity_poly.pdbx_strand_id
1 'polypeptide(L)'
;MITLFVPLWVSFLIARKWVAWASLSGLFVVMIGFLFIVAKPEKLVQTSQQADAPVMDEGVKQHGLVGDLLWSTTRRVLLMPGWTVSAWFEYIPAVIPFQHGAAVRPLATAMGRPYADLSMDVYVLEYPEQAAMGTKGTVPTAACMYDYANWGWPGLVLAGVLHAVLLVILTWLFGQRWRWAVVLNAFPLLAFTSCALPTALLTHGWAATVVLYLIFADGDDPLP
;
A
#
# COMPACT_ATOMS: atom_id res chain seq x y z
N MET A 1 -1.90 -12.72 0.18
CA MET A 1 -1.39 -13.15 1.51
C MET A 1 -1.76 -12.13 2.58
N ILE A 2 -1.32 -10.87 2.49
CA ILE A 2 -1.67 -9.81 3.45
C ILE A 2 -3.19 -9.56 3.50
N THR A 3 -3.85 -9.64 2.33
CA THR A 3 -5.32 -9.55 2.18
C THR A 3 -6.11 -10.55 3.04
N LEU A 4 -5.52 -11.67 3.43
CA LEU A 4 -6.17 -12.67 4.31
C LEU A 4 -5.73 -12.53 5.77
N PHE A 5 -4.47 -12.15 6.01
CA PHE A 5 -3.93 -11.97 7.36
C PHE A 5 -4.55 -10.78 8.09
N VAL A 6 -4.73 -9.65 7.40
CA VAL A 6 -5.24 -8.43 8.05
C VAL A 6 -6.67 -8.60 8.56
N PRO A 7 -7.64 -9.13 7.78
CA PRO A 7 -8.98 -9.42 8.30
C PRO A 7 -8.96 -10.36 9.51
N LEU A 8 -8.12 -11.40 9.51
CA LEU A 8 -7.99 -12.33 10.65
C LEU A 8 -7.38 -11.67 11.89
N TRP A 9 -6.36 -10.82 11.73
CA TRP A 9 -5.81 -10.04 12.83
C TRP A 9 -6.86 -9.11 13.44
N VAL A 10 -7.57 -8.37 12.59
CA VAL A 10 -8.61 -7.44 13.03
C VAL A 10 -9.75 -8.19 13.72
N SER A 11 -10.17 -9.34 13.19
CA SER A 11 -11.24 -10.14 13.80
C SER A 11 -10.85 -10.70 15.17
N PHE A 12 -9.62 -11.20 15.34
CA PHE A 12 -9.14 -11.65 16.65
C PHE A 12 -8.99 -10.52 17.66
N LEU A 13 -8.59 -9.33 17.19
CA LEU A 13 -8.48 -8.14 18.04
C LEU A 13 -9.86 -7.67 18.52
N ILE A 14 -10.86 -7.63 17.63
CA ILE A 14 -12.25 -7.32 17.98
C ILE A 14 -12.83 -8.36 18.95
N ALA A 15 -12.58 -9.65 18.68
CA ALA A 15 -13.04 -10.75 19.53
C ALA A 15 -12.21 -10.92 20.83
N ARG A 16 -11.22 -10.06 21.07
CA ARG A 16 -10.31 -10.11 22.23
C ARG A 16 -9.61 -11.47 22.41
N LYS A 17 -9.39 -12.20 21.31
CA LYS A 17 -8.70 -13.50 21.29
C LYS A 17 -7.18 -13.29 21.23
N TRP A 18 -6.62 -12.73 22.30
CA TRP A 18 -5.20 -12.31 22.35
C TRP A 18 -4.21 -13.44 22.03
N VAL A 19 -4.50 -14.67 22.47
CA VAL A 19 -3.64 -15.83 22.17
C VAL A 19 -3.64 -16.15 20.68
N ALA A 20 -4.83 -16.20 20.05
CA ALA A 20 -4.93 -16.45 18.61
C ALA A 20 -4.27 -15.34 17.79
N TRP A 21 -4.45 -14.09 18.22
CA TRP A 21 -3.78 -12.93 17.63
C TRP A 21 -2.26 -13.04 17.74
N ALA A 22 -1.72 -13.35 18.92
CA ALA A 22 -0.28 -13.51 19.15
C ALA A 22 0.30 -14.67 18.34
N SER A 23 -0.39 -15.82 18.27
CA SER A 23 0.01 -16.97 17.45
C SER A 23 0.06 -16.62 15.96
N LEU A 24 -0.96 -15.90 15.45
CA LEU A 24 -0.99 -15.46 14.06
C LEU A 24 0.14 -14.46 13.75
N SER A 25 0.43 -13.54 14.69
CA SER A 25 1.55 -12.60 14.58
C SER A 25 2.90 -13.32 14.58
N GLY A 26 3.09 -14.30 15.45
CA GLY A 26 4.30 -15.13 15.49
C GLY A 26 4.51 -15.87 14.16
N LEU A 27 3.46 -16.50 13.62
CA LEU A 27 3.51 -17.16 12.32
C LEU A 27 3.89 -16.19 11.19
N PHE A 28 3.32 -14.99 11.20
CA PHE A 28 3.61 -13.96 10.21
C PHE A 28 5.09 -13.51 10.26
N VAL A 29 5.64 -13.31 11.46
CA VAL A 29 7.06 -12.96 11.64
C VAL A 29 7.98 -14.08 11.18
N VAL A 30 7.67 -15.34 11.53
CA VAL A 30 8.45 -16.50 11.07
C VAL A 30 8.44 -16.60 9.54
N MET A 31 7.29 -16.40 8.92
CA MET A 31 7.15 -16.43 7.46
C MET A 31 7.91 -15.29 6.78
N ILE A 32 7.88 -14.06 7.32
CA ILE A 32 8.70 -12.94 6.84
C ILE A 32 10.19 -13.26 6.99
N GLY A 33 10.61 -13.78 8.14
CA GLY A 33 11.99 -14.18 8.38
C GLY A 33 12.46 -15.23 7.38
N PHE A 34 11.63 -16.26 7.14
CA PHE A 34 11.88 -17.27 6.13
C PHE A 34 11.98 -16.68 4.72
N LEU A 35 11.05 -15.81 4.33
CA LEU A 35 11.10 -15.11 3.04
C LEU A 35 12.36 -14.27 2.91
N PHE A 36 12.82 -13.62 3.99
CA PHE A 36 14.04 -12.81 3.98
C PHE A 36 15.28 -13.68 3.75
N ILE A 37 15.35 -14.84 4.41
CA ILE A 37 16.42 -15.83 4.25
C ILE A 37 16.46 -16.35 2.81
N VAL A 38 15.29 -16.71 2.25
CA VAL A 38 15.17 -17.23 0.89
C VAL A 38 15.44 -16.17 -0.17
N ALA A 39 14.99 -14.93 0.05
CA ALA A 39 15.13 -13.84 -0.93
C ALA A 39 16.54 -13.24 -0.97
N LYS A 40 17.32 -13.35 0.12
CA LYS A 40 18.69 -12.82 0.20
C LYS A 40 19.65 -13.81 0.88
N PRO A 41 19.89 -14.99 0.29
CA PRO A 41 20.82 -15.98 0.87
C PRO A 41 22.26 -15.43 0.94
N GLU A 42 22.62 -14.53 0.02
CA GLU A 42 23.95 -13.90 -0.07
C GLU A 42 24.31 -13.05 1.17
N LYS A 43 23.32 -12.41 1.81
CA LYS A 43 23.55 -11.62 3.03
C LYS A 43 23.89 -12.49 4.24
N LEU A 44 23.42 -13.73 4.26
CA LEU A 44 23.75 -14.70 5.31
C LEU A 44 25.17 -15.26 5.12
N VAL A 45 25.62 -15.43 3.87
CA VAL A 45 26.98 -15.89 3.54
C VAL A 45 28.04 -14.80 3.79
N GLN A 46 27.75 -13.54 3.45
CA GLN A 46 28.65 -12.40 3.73
C GLN A 46 28.95 -12.21 5.22
N THR A 47 28.00 -12.57 6.09
CA THR A 47 28.19 -12.52 7.56
C THR A 47 29.27 -13.50 8.04
N SER A 48 29.62 -14.52 7.24
CA SER A 48 30.64 -15.53 7.59
C SER A 48 32.00 -15.34 6.91
N GLN A 49 32.15 -14.44 5.92
CA GLN A 49 33.39 -14.28 5.14
C GLN A 49 33.98 -12.85 5.11
N GLN A 50 33.31 -11.82 5.62
CA GLN A 50 33.89 -10.47 5.71
C GLN A 50 34.53 -10.21 7.09
N ALA A 51 35.77 -10.69 7.23
CA ALA A 51 36.71 -10.24 8.26
C ALA A 51 37.57 -9.04 7.80
N ASP A 52 37.23 -8.40 6.67
CA ASP A 52 37.84 -7.14 6.22
C ASP A 52 36.79 -6.04 6.21
N ALA A 53 37.01 -5.08 7.12
CA ALA A 53 36.30 -3.81 7.39
C ALA A 53 34.80 -3.77 7.00
N PRO A 54 33.87 -3.81 7.97
CA PRO A 54 32.47 -3.67 7.64
C PRO A 54 32.25 -2.28 7.04
N VAL A 55 31.66 -2.22 5.84
CA VAL A 55 30.86 -1.07 5.40
C VAL A 55 29.65 -1.04 6.33
N MET A 56 29.91 -0.64 7.58
CA MET A 56 28.90 -0.42 8.58
C MET A 56 28.15 0.81 8.12
N ASP A 57 26.87 0.60 7.79
CA ASP A 57 25.91 1.65 7.51
C ASP A 57 26.05 2.75 8.57
N GLU A 58 26.25 4.00 8.14
CA GLU A 58 26.53 5.10 9.07
C GLU A 58 25.40 5.26 10.11
N GLY A 59 24.17 4.88 9.74
CA GLY A 59 23.01 4.82 10.63
C GLY A 59 23.19 3.86 11.80
N VAL A 60 23.79 2.68 11.57
CA VAL A 60 24.07 1.68 12.62
C VAL A 60 25.19 2.15 13.55
N LYS A 61 26.18 2.89 13.03
CA LYS A 61 27.24 3.50 13.85
C LYS A 61 26.71 4.61 14.75
N GLN A 62 25.73 5.39 14.30
CA GLN A 62 25.18 6.52 15.06
C GLN A 62 24.09 6.12 16.07
N HIS A 63 23.18 5.20 15.72
CA HIS A 63 21.99 4.92 16.52
C HIS A 63 21.96 3.50 17.11
N GLY A 64 22.95 2.66 16.80
CA GLY A 64 22.91 1.23 17.08
C GLY A 64 21.86 0.51 16.22
N LEU A 65 21.95 -0.82 16.11
CA LEU A 65 21.13 -1.62 15.19
C LEU A 65 19.62 -1.47 15.44
N VAL A 66 19.21 -1.37 16.70
CA VAL A 66 17.79 -1.19 17.07
C VAL A 66 17.32 0.25 16.82
N GLY A 67 18.15 1.25 17.14
CA GLY A 67 17.82 2.65 16.92
C GLY A 67 17.72 2.99 15.44
N ASP A 68 18.62 2.46 14.62
CA ASP A 68 18.59 2.62 13.17
C ASP A 68 17.39 1.90 12.53
N LEU A 69 17.04 0.69 13.02
CA LEU A 69 15.84 -0.02 12.59
C LEU A 69 14.57 0.79 12.91
N LEU A 70 14.46 1.33 14.12
CA LEU A 70 13.31 2.15 14.52
C LEU A 70 13.25 3.44 13.69
N TRP A 71 14.37 4.13 13.51
CA TRP A 71 14.43 5.37 12.75
C TRP A 71 14.08 5.17 11.28
N SER A 72 14.71 4.19 10.62
CA SER A 72 14.44 3.85 9.23
C SER A 72 12.99 3.41 9.02
N THR A 73 12.42 2.67 9.96
CA THR A 73 11.00 2.29 9.92
C THR A 73 10.08 3.50 10.09
N THR A 74 10.34 4.34 11.11
CA THR A 74 9.54 5.56 11.36
C THR A 74 9.59 6.50 10.17
N ARG A 75 10.77 6.74 9.59
CA ARG A 75 10.93 7.55 8.38
C ARG A 75 10.10 7.00 7.22
N ARG A 76 10.12 5.69 7.02
CA ARG A 76 9.36 5.02 5.94
C ARG A 76 7.86 5.06 6.14
N VAL A 77 7.39 4.96 7.39
CA VAL A 77 5.96 4.91 7.68
C VAL A 77 5.36 6.31 7.76
N LEU A 78 6.07 7.27 8.37
CA LEU A 78 5.52 8.60 8.65
C LEU A 78 5.92 9.66 7.62
N LEU A 79 7.12 9.60 7.03
CA LEU A 79 7.64 10.68 6.20
C LEU A 79 7.55 10.37 4.70
N MET A 80 7.93 9.14 4.30
CA MET A 80 7.93 8.75 2.88
C MET A 80 6.58 8.95 2.17
N PRO A 81 5.41 8.64 2.77
CA PRO A 81 4.13 8.88 2.09
C PRO A 81 3.92 10.37 1.75
N GLY A 82 4.31 11.27 2.66
CA GLY A 82 4.22 12.71 2.45
C GLY A 82 5.17 13.20 1.36
N TRP A 83 6.43 12.74 1.37
CA TRP A 83 7.40 13.09 0.32
C TRP A 83 6.97 12.59 -1.05
N THR A 84 6.47 11.36 -1.13
CA THR A 84 5.92 10.82 -2.37
C THR A 84 4.79 11.67 -2.91
N VAL A 85 3.82 12.06 -2.07
CA VAL A 85 2.70 12.90 -2.51
C VAL A 85 3.21 14.28 -2.95
N SER A 86 4.19 14.84 -2.25
CA SER A 86 4.83 16.11 -2.63
C SER A 86 5.48 16.03 -4.01
N ALA A 87 6.24 14.98 -4.29
CA ALA A 87 6.89 14.78 -5.60
C ALA A 87 5.86 14.76 -6.74
N TRP A 88 4.69 14.17 -6.53
CA TRP A 88 3.61 14.20 -7.53
C TRP A 88 3.09 15.62 -7.79
N PHE A 89 2.91 16.45 -6.76
CA PHE A 89 2.52 17.86 -6.95
C PHE A 89 3.63 18.72 -7.54
N GLU A 90 4.89 18.38 -7.29
CA GLU A 90 6.05 19.11 -7.80
C GLU A 90 6.25 18.86 -9.29
N TYR A 91 6.20 17.60 -9.73
CA TYR A 91 6.44 17.25 -11.12
C TYR A 91 5.19 17.34 -12.01
N ILE A 92 3.98 17.29 -11.44
CA ILE A 92 2.72 17.39 -12.20
C ILE A 92 2.00 18.69 -11.83
N PRO A 93 1.77 19.64 -12.76
CA PRO A 93 1.99 19.55 -14.20
C PRO A 93 3.34 20.10 -14.71
N ALA A 94 4.27 20.47 -13.82
CA ALA A 94 5.45 21.26 -14.20
C ALA A 94 6.37 20.57 -15.23
N VAL A 95 6.57 19.26 -15.08
CA VAL A 95 7.40 18.42 -15.96
C VAL A 95 6.54 17.42 -16.72
N ILE A 96 5.61 16.77 -16.01
CA ILE A 96 4.70 15.78 -16.58
C ILE A 96 3.34 16.45 -16.80
N PRO A 97 2.86 16.59 -18.04
CA PRO A 97 1.57 17.21 -18.30
C PRO A 97 0.41 16.36 -17.78
N PHE A 98 -0.76 16.98 -17.58
CA PHE A 98 -1.97 16.26 -17.20
C PHE A 98 -2.36 15.22 -18.26
N GLN A 99 -2.73 14.03 -17.78
CA GLN A 99 -2.96 12.86 -18.63
C GLN A 99 -4.40 12.72 -19.14
N HIS A 100 -5.33 13.51 -18.61
CA HIS A 100 -6.72 13.59 -19.06
C HIS A 100 -7.40 12.21 -19.24
N GLY A 101 -7.18 11.31 -18.30
CA GLY A 101 -7.74 9.96 -18.23
C GLY A 101 -6.75 8.84 -18.55
N ALA A 102 -5.58 9.14 -19.12
CA ALA A 102 -4.59 8.12 -19.48
C ALA A 102 -3.81 7.54 -18.28
N ALA A 103 -3.86 8.18 -17.10
CA ALA A 103 -3.17 7.70 -15.90
C ALA A 103 -3.87 6.54 -15.17
N VAL A 104 -5.07 6.15 -15.61
CA VAL A 104 -5.85 5.05 -15.02
C VAL A 104 -6.11 4.01 -16.11
N ARG A 105 -5.57 2.79 -15.97
CA ARG A 105 -5.60 1.76 -17.04
C ARG A 105 -6.99 1.54 -17.66
N PRO A 106 -8.06 1.24 -16.89
CA PRO A 106 -9.39 1.04 -17.47
C PRO A 106 -9.88 2.25 -18.27
N LEU A 107 -9.60 3.46 -17.78
CA LEU A 107 -10.02 4.70 -18.41
C LEU A 107 -9.21 4.99 -19.69
N ALA A 108 -7.90 4.76 -19.66
CA ALA A 108 -7.03 4.87 -20.83
C ALA A 108 -7.52 3.95 -21.96
N THR A 109 -7.84 2.68 -21.63
CA THR A 109 -8.42 1.72 -22.57
C THR A 109 -9.76 2.20 -23.12
N ALA A 110 -10.67 2.67 -22.26
CA ALA A 110 -11.97 3.17 -22.69
C ALA A 110 -11.88 4.40 -23.62
N MET A 111 -10.86 5.24 -23.43
CA MET A 111 -10.61 6.43 -24.25
C MET A 111 -9.73 6.17 -25.48
N GLY A 112 -9.28 4.92 -25.70
CA GLY A 112 -8.38 4.57 -26.80
C GLY A 112 -7.00 5.23 -26.71
N ARG A 113 -6.53 5.55 -25.50
CA ARG A 113 -5.24 6.21 -25.25
C ARG A 113 -4.22 5.22 -24.68
N PRO A 114 -2.91 5.40 -24.97
CA PRO A 114 -1.88 4.62 -24.30
C PRO A 114 -1.90 4.93 -22.80
N TYR A 115 -1.76 3.89 -21.98
CA TYR A 115 -1.68 4.03 -20.53
C TYR A 115 -0.36 4.70 -20.13
N ALA A 116 -0.43 5.77 -19.35
CA ALA A 116 0.73 6.46 -18.78
C ALA A 116 1.00 5.94 -17.36
N ASP A 117 2.16 5.31 -17.16
CA ASP A 117 2.59 4.82 -15.84
C ASP A 117 3.29 5.93 -15.05
N LEU A 118 2.48 6.84 -14.51
CA LEU A 118 2.97 8.01 -13.79
C LEU A 118 3.82 7.66 -12.56
N SER A 119 3.60 6.49 -11.96
CA SER A 119 4.38 6.05 -10.81
C SER A 119 5.82 5.74 -11.18
N MET A 120 6.04 5.29 -12.41
CA MET A 120 7.38 5.09 -12.99
C MET A 120 7.97 6.42 -13.48
N ASP A 121 7.16 7.28 -14.11
CA ASP A 121 7.63 8.58 -14.60
C ASP A 121 8.13 9.46 -13.43
N VAL A 122 7.37 9.53 -12.34
CA VAL A 122 7.78 10.22 -11.10
C VAL A 122 9.00 9.55 -10.47
N TYR A 123 9.13 8.21 -10.52
CA TYR A 123 10.31 7.50 -10.00
C TYR A 123 11.60 7.94 -10.69
N VAL A 124 11.56 8.07 -12.02
CA VAL A 124 12.73 8.46 -12.81
C VAL A 124 13.17 9.88 -12.49
N LEU A 125 12.22 10.79 -12.21
CA LEU A 125 12.50 12.17 -11.84
C LEU A 125 13.04 12.27 -10.40
N GLU A 126 12.47 11.52 -9.46
CA GLU A 126 12.85 11.55 -8.05
C GLU A 126 14.19 10.85 -7.78
N TYR A 127 14.51 9.81 -8.56
CA TYR A 127 15.71 8.98 -8.36
C TYR A 127 16.51 8.81 -9.66
N PRO A 128 17.04 9.90 -10.24
CA PRO A 128 17.66 9.87 -11.57
C PRO A 128 18.91 8.98 -11.62
N GLU A 129 19.72 8.97 -10.57
CA GLU A 129 20.91 8.11 -10.49
C GLU A 129 20.55 6.62 -10.48
N GLN A 130 19.47 6.25 -9.78
CA GLN A 130 19.03 4.86 -9.66
C GLN A 130 18.37 4.38 -10.95
N ALA A 131 17.60 5.25 -11.60
CA ALA A 131 17.07 5.02 -12.93
C ALA A 131 18.19 4.87 -13.98
N ALA A 132 19.24 5.70 -13.92
CA ALA A 132 20.41 5.61 -14.81
C ALA A 132 21.18 4.29 -14.63
N MET A 133 21.20 3.72 -13.42
CA MET A 133 21.73 2.38 -13.14
C MET A 133 20.82 1.24 -13.64
N GLY A 134 19.71 1.54 -14.30
CA GLY A 134 18.76 0.55 -14.83
C GLY A 134 17.81 -0.02 -13.78
N THR A 135 17.75 0.58 -12.59
CA THR A 135 16.81 0.17 -11.53
C THR A 135 15.40 0.57 -11.95
N LYS A 136 14.52 -0.42 -12.08
CA LYS A 136 13.09 -0.19 -12.32
C LYS A 136 12.37 -0.10 -10.99
N GLY A 137 11.92 1.10 -10.64
CA GLY A 137 11.12 1.37 -9.45
C GLY A 137 9.77 1.98 -9.78
N THR A 138 8.90 2.00 -8.77
CA THR A 138 7.65 2.76 -8.80
C THR A 138 7.53 3.54 -7.49
N VAL A 139 7.00 4.76 -7.57
CA VAL A 139 6.71 5.55 -6.38
C VAL A 139 5.24 5.30 -5.97
N PRO A 140 4.98 4.61 -4.84
CA PRO A 140 3.61 4.28 -4.42
C PRO A 140 2.90 5.52 -3.89
N THR A 141 1.78 5.91 -4.48
CA THR A 141 1.08 7.16 -4.15
C THR A 141 -0.38 6.93 -3.73
N ALA A 142 -0.98 7.91 -3.07
CA ALA A 142 -2.39 7.86 -2.72
C ALA A 142 -3.28 7.80 -3.97
N ALA A 143 -4.41 7.08 -3.89
CA ALA A 143 -5.35 6.89 -4.99
C ALA A 143 -5.72 8.20 -5.71
N CYS A 144 -5.94 9.25 -4.92
CA CYS A 144 -6.37 10.57 -5.39
C CYS A 144 -5.32 11.30 -6.23
N MET A 145 -4.04 10.89 -6.17
CA MET A 145 -2.99 11.50 -6.98
C MET A 145 -3.10 11.12 -8.45
N TYR A 146 -3.69 9.97 -8.78
CA TYR A 146 -3.99 9.63 -10.18
C TYR A 146 -5.11 10.52 -10.75
N ASP A 147 -6.11 10.86 -9.95
CA ASP A 147 -7.17 11.78 -10.35
C ASP A 147 -6.62 13.21 -10.50
N TYR A 148 -5.78 13.66 -9.56
CA TYR A 148 -5.02 14.90 -9.70
C TYR A 148 -4.18 14.92 -10.97
N ALA A 149 -3.47 13.83 -11.28
CA ALA A 149 -2.63 13.79 -12.46
C ALA A 149 -3.40 13.77 -13.79
N ASN A 150 -4.69 13.42 -13.76
CA ASN A 150 -5.54 13.49 -14.94
C ASN A 150 -6.18 14.88 -15.13
N TRP A 151 -6.61 15.54 -14.05
CA TRP A 151 -7.45 16.76 -14.14
C TRP A 151 -7.07 17.89 -13.17
N GLY A 152 -5.93 17.81 -12.49
CA GLY A 152 -5.47 18.78 -11.50
C GLY A 152 -6.37 18.83 -10.26
N TRP A 153 -6.53 20.03 -9.69
CA TRP A 153 -7.36 20.27 -8.50
C TRP A 153 -8.80 19.77 -8.63
N PRO A 154 -9.52 19.98 -9.76
CA PRO A 154 -10.82 19.36 -9.98
C PRO A 154 -10.82 17.84 -9.85
N GLY A 155 -9.77 17.17 -10.36
CA GLY A 155 -9.58 15.73 -10.22
C GLY A 155 -9.44 15.30 -8.76
N LEU A 156 -8.68 16.05 -7.97
CA LEU A 156 -8.51 15.79 -6.53
C LEU A 156 -9.85 15.92 -5.76
N VAL A 157 -10.63 16.96 -6.06
CA VAL A 157 -11.96 17.13 -5.46
C VAL A 157 -12.90 16.00 -5.87
N LEU A 158 -12.91 15.64 -7.16
CA LEU A 158 -13.69 14.51 -7.67
C LEU A 158 -13.30 13.20 -6.97
N ALA A 159 -12.01 12.95 -6.77
CA ALA A 159 -11.53 11.80 -6.01
C ALA A 159 -12.14 11.80 -4.61
N GLY A 160 -12.07 12.92 -3.88
CA GLY A 160 -12.66 13.03 -2.55
C GLY A 160 -14.15 12.69 -2.52
N VAL A 161 -14.91 13.19 -3.50
CA VAL A 161 -16.35 12.88 -3.66
C VAL A 161 -16.57 11.39 -3.95
N LEU A 162 -15.82 10.80 -4.88
CA LEU A 162 -15.94 9.37 -5.21
C LEU A 162 -15.63 8.47 -4.01
N HIS A 163 -14.60 8.81 -3.23
CA HIS A 163 -14.26 8.09 -2.00
C HIS A 163 -15.36 8.25 -0.94
N ALA A 164 -15.92 9.44 -0.77
CA ALA A 164 -17.04 9.67 0.15
C ALA A 164 -18.27 8.84 -0.24
N VAL A 165 -18.64 8.83 -1.53
CA VAL A 165 -19.74 8.03 -2.05
C VAL A 165 -19.49 6.54 -1.80
N LEU A 166 -18.27 6.06 -2.06
CA LEU A 166 -17.92 4.67 -1.80
C LEU A 166 -18.04 4.31 -0.31
N LEU A 167 -17.55 5.16 0.60
CA LEU A 167 -17.68 4.95 2.04
C LEU A 167 -19.14 4.94 2.49
N VAL A 168 -19.99 5.80 1.92
CA VAL A 168 -21.44 5.79 2.17
C VAL A 168 -22.07 4.47 1.69
N ILE A 169 -21.73 4.01 0.48
CA ILE A 169 -22.22 2.73 -0.05
C ILE A 169 -21.84 1.58 0.88
N LEU A 170 -20.58 1.53 1.32
CA LEU A 170 -20.11 0.49 2.23
C LEU A 170 -20.83 0.57 3.58
N THR A 171 -20.99 1.76 4.14
CA THR A 171 -21.71 1.95 5.39
C THR A 171 -23.15 1.44 5.28
N TRP A 172 -23.83 1.74 4.17
CA TRP A 172 -25.17 1.25 3.91
C TRP A 172 -25.20 -0.29 3.74
N LEU A 173 -24.23 -0.86 3.04
CA LEU A 173 -24.14 -2.30 2.77
C LEU A 173 -23.92 -3.13 4.04
N PHE A 174 -23.02 -2.65 4.91
CA PHE A 174 -22.71 -3.34 6.16
C PHE A 174 -23.73 -3.02 7.26
N GLY A 175 -24.44 -1.91 7.16
CA GLY A 175 -25.50 -1.54 8.10
C GLY A 175 -25.04 -1.57 9.56
N GLN A 176 -25.77 -2.32 10.40
CA GLN A 176 -25.43 -2.48 11.82
C GLN A 176 -24.29 -3.47 12.10
N ARG A 177 -23.81 -4.20 11.07
CA ARG A 177 -22.74 -5.20 11.20
C ARG A 177 -21.36 -4.56 11.13
N TRP A 178 -21.14 -3.59 12.01
CA TRP A 178 -19.92 -2.77 12.03
C TRP A 178 -18.64 -3.61 12.17
N ARG A 179 -18.69 -4.77 12.85
CA ARG A 179 -17.53 -5.68 12.99
C ARG A 179 -17.06 -6.19 11.63
N TRP A 180 -17.99 -6.65 10.78
CA TRP A 180 -17.70 -7.07 9.41
C TRP A 180 -17.24 -5.91 8.55
N ALA A 181 -17.85 -4.73 8.74
CA ALA A 181 -17.40 -3.51 8.07
C ALA A 181 -15.93 -3.23 8.36
N VAL A 182 -15.49 -3.29 9.62
CA VAL A 182 -14.10 -3.04 9.97
C VAL A 182 -13.19 -4.16 9.46
N VAL A 183 -13.53 -5.43 9.70
CA VAL A 183 -12.70 -6.59 9.32
C VAL A 183 -12.43 -6.65 7.82
N LEU A 184 -13.47 -6.47 6.99
CA LEU A 184 -13.36 -6.65 5.55
C LEU A 184 -12.84 -5.40 4.83
N ASN A 185 -13.07 -4.21 5.39
CA ASN A 185 -12.65 -2.97 4.74
C ASN A 185 -11.33 -2.41 5.27
N ALA A 186 -10.82 -2.85 6.44
CA ALA A 186 -9.59 -2.27 7.03
C ALA A 186 -8.40 -2.29 6.07
N PHE A 187 -8.07 -3.43 5.47
CA PHE A 187 -6.92 -3.51 4.56
C PHE A 187 -7.12 -2.71 3.28
N PRO A 188 -8.23 -2.86 2.53
CA PRO A 188 -8.47 -2.03 1.34
C PRO A 188 -8.48 -0.53 1.62
N LEU A 189 -9.03 -0.11 2.76
CA LEU A 189 -9.01 1.29 3.19
C LEU A 189 -7.60 1.81 3.46
N LEU A 190 -6.72 0.98 4.02
CA LEU A 190 -5.30 1.31 4.16
C LEU A 190 -4.60 1.32 2.80
N ALA A 191 -4.89 0.35 1.92
CA ALA A 191 -4.29 0.23 0.60
C ALA A 191 -4.58 1.45 -0.29
N PHE A 192 -5.73 2.11 -0.11
CA PHE A 192 -6.06 3.37 -0.81
C PHE A 192 -5.04 4.49 -0.64
N THR A 193 -4.34 4.51 0.49
CA THR A 193 -3.29 5.49 0.73
C THR A 193 -2.06 5.28 -0.17
N SER A 194 -2.02 4.18 -0.92
CA SER A 194 -0.83 3.73 -1.67
C SER A 194 -1.10 3.22 -3.10
N CYS A 195 -2.37 3.15 -3.55
CA CYS A 195 -2.70 2.72 -4.91
C CYS A 195 -4.01 3.31 -5.44
N ALA A 196 -4.20 3.29 -6.77
CA ALA A 196 -5.41 3.74 -7.43
C ALA A 196 -6.67 2.95 -7.03
N LEU A 197 -7.84 3.59 -7.08
CA LEU A 197 -9.14 2.99 -6.72
C LEU A 197 -9.45 1.68 -7.48
N PRO A 198 -9.27 1.58 -8.82
CA PRO A 198 -9.49 0.33 -9.52
C PRO A 198 -8.56 -0.79 -9.05
N THR A 199 -7.32 -0.47 -8.68
CA THR A 199 -6.34 -1.43 -8.17
C THR A 199 -6.73 -1.92 -6.76
N ALA A 200 -7.24 -1.03 -5.91
CA ALA A 200 -7.79 -1.42 -4.61
C ALA A 200 -9.02 -2.34 -4.76
N LEU A 201 -9.95 -1.98 -5.66
CA LEU A 201 -11.17 -2.76 -5.88
C LEU A 201 -10.90 -4.14 -6.48
N LEU A 202 -10.08 -4.21 -7.54
CA LEU A 202 -9.91 -5.42 -8.34
C LEU A 202 -8.71 -6.25 -7.86
N THR A 203 -7.53 -5.64 -7.76
CA THR A 203 -6.28 -6.36 -7.49
C THR A 203 -6.13 -6.74 -6.02
N HIS A 204 -6.55 -5.86 -5.10
CA HIS A 204 -6.54 -6.19 -3.66
C HIS A 204 -7.73 -7.05 -3.25
N GLY A 205 -8.59 -7.45 -4.20
CA GLY A 205 -9.71 -8.37 -3.99
C GLY A 205 -10.88 -7.76 -3.23
N TRP A 206 -10.92 -6.44 -3.06
CA TRP A 206 -11.92 -5.81 -2.21
C TRP A 206 -13.33 -5.95 -2.77
N ALA A 207 -13.52 -5.77 -4.08
CA ALA A 207 -14.79 -6.03 -4.74
C ALA A 207 -15.25 -7.48 -4.51
N ALA A 208 -14.34 -8.45 -4.59
CA ALA A 208 -14.64 -9.85 -4.32
C ALA A 208 -15.05 -10.07 -2.84
N THR A 209 -14.37 -9.43 -1.88
CA THR A 209 -14.76 -9.52 -0.46
C THR A 209 -16.14 -8.93 -0.18
N VAL A 210 -16.49 -7.84 -0.86
CA VAL A 210 -17.82 -7.22 -0.75
C VAL A 210 -18.90 -8.13 -1.34
N VAL A 211 -18.63 -8.74 -2.51
CA VAL A 211 -19.55 -9.72 -3.13
C VAL A 211 -19.73 -10.95 -2.24
N LEU A 212 -18.64 -11.51 -1.69
CA LEU A 212 -18.72 -12.64 -0.77
C LEU A 212 -19.52 -12.29 0.49
N TYR A 213 -19.30 -11.09 1.05
CA TYR A 213 -20.10 -10.61 2.17
C TYR A 213 -21.59 -10.59 1.81
N LEU A 214 -21.97 -10.10 0.64
CA LEU A 214 -23.38 -10.07 0.21
C LEU A 214 -23.99 -11.47 0.06
N ILE A 215 -23.23 -12.44 -0.46
CA ILE A 215 -23.70 -13.82 -0.62
C ILE A 215 -23.92 -14.51 0.74
N PHE A 216 -23.07 -14.23 1.72
CA PHE A 216 -23.12 -14.85 3.04
C PHE A 216 -23.78 -13.96 4.11
N ALA A 217 -24.33 -12.82 3.71
CA ALA A 217 -24.93 -11.86 4.63
C ALA A 217 -26.16 -12.42 5.35
N ASP A 218 -26.86 -13.41 4.82
CA ASP A 218 -28.10 -13.89 5.46
C ASP A 218 -27.88 -14.82 6.66
N GLY A 219 -26.63 -15.11 7.04
CA GLY A 219 -26.31 -15.88 8.24
C GLY A 219 -26.43 -15.08 9.54
N ASP A 220 -26.76 -15.77 10.64
CA ASP A 220 -26.60 -15.24 12.01
C ASP A 220 -25.17 -14.71 12.19
N ASP A 221 -25.01 -13.55 12.84
CA ASP A 221 -23.70 -12.91 12.99
C ASP A 221 -22.76 -13.83 13.80
N PRO A 222 -21.78 -14.51 13.15
CA PRO A 222 -20.97 -15.53 13.81
C PRO A 222 -19.76 -14.91 14.54
N LEU A 223 -19.60 -13.57 14.46
CA LEU A 223 -18.63 -12.84 15.27
C LEU A 223 -19.24 -12.60 16.66
N PRO A 224 -18.74 -13.26 17.72
CA PRO A 224 -19.25 -13.08 19.09
C PRO A 224 -19.08 -11.63 19.56
#